data_AF-A0AAE9FJB2-F1
#
_entry.id   AF-A0AAE9FJB2-F1
#
_cell.length_a   1.000
_cell.length_b   1.000
_cell.length_c   1.000
_cell.angle_alpha   90.00
_cell.angle_beta   90.00
_cell.angle_gamma   90.00
#
_symmetry.space_group_name_H-M   'P 1'
#
loop_
_entity.id
_entity.type
_entity.pdbx_description
1 polymer ?
#
loop_
_entity_poly.entity_id
_entity_poly.type
_entity_poly.pdbx_seq_one_letter_code
_entity_poly.pdbx_strand_id
1 'polypeptide(L)'
;MLDWRKRGTAEGFSSVVLIIPMIIQAFWLRHGWMTNDTTQILINSMNISVLSCYIAAYAYYQPKRKFLIGQLISALLIIKCAFLYVDSHDLEHMESAMGTIAAGA
;
A
#
# COMPACT_ATOMS: atom_id res chain seq x y z
N MET A 1 19.92 -10.10 -2.74
CA MET A 1 18.44 -10.02 -2.85
C MET A 1 17.71 -11.27 -2.32
N LEU A 2 18.28 -12.48 -2.38
CA LEU A 2 17.70 -13.71 -1.79
C LEU A 2 18.33 -14.10 -0.44
N ASP A 3 19.04 -13.17 0.20
CA ASP A 3 19.90 -13.48 1.36
C ASP A 3 19.09 -13.88 2.59
N TRP A 4 17.86 -13.37 2.75
CA TRP A 4 16.92 -13.81 3.78
C TRP A 4 16.43 -15.25 3.56
N ARG A 5 16.21 -15.67 2.31
CA ARG A 5 15.85 -17.06 1.99
C ARG A 5 17.00 -18.01 2.33
N LYS A 6 18.25 -17.62 2.05
CA LYS A 6 19.45 -18.38 2.42
C LYS A 6 19.67 -18.42 3.93
N ARG A 7 19.32 -17.35 4.65
CA ARG A 7 19.41 -17.25 6.12
C ARG A 7 18.25 -17.92 6.86
N GLY A 8 17.15 -18.24 6.18
CA GLY A 8 15.93 -18.78 6.81
C GLY A 8 15.19 -17.77 7.70
N THR A 9 15.59 -16.49 7.68
CA THR A 9 14.99 -15.43 8.50
C THR A 9 15.03 -14.09 7.76
N ALA A 10 13.97 -13.31 7.92
CA ALA A 10 13.89 -11.94 7.45
C ALA A 10 14.43 -10.91 8.47
N GLU A 11 15.12 -11.38 9.53
CA GLU A 11 15.63 -10.51 10.59
C GLU A 11 16.73 -9.56 10.07
N GLY A 12 16.59 -8.27 10.43
CA GLY A 12 17.38 -7.17 9.90
C GLY A 12 16.76 -6.45 8.69
N PHE A 13 15.70 -6.99 8.08
CA PHE A 13 14.96 -6.30 7.02
C PHE A 13 13.71 -5.61 7.59
N SER A 14 13.55 -4.32 7.31
CA SER A 14 12.38 -3.55 7.73
C SER A 14 11.19 -3.84 6.82
N SER A 15 10.03 -4.18 7.39
CA SER A 15 8.77 -4.33 6.64
C SER A 15 8.22 -3.00 6.13
N VAL A 16 8.69 -1.85 6.64
CA VAL A 16 8.22 -0.51 6.21
C VAL A 16 8.38 -0.31 4.70
N VAL A 17 9.46 -0.85 4.11
CA VAL A 17 9.74 -0.76 2.68
C VAL A 17 8.74 -1.52 1.80
N LEU A 18 7.93 -2.41 2.39
CA LEU A 18 6.85 -3.12 1.71
C LEU A 18 5.49 -2.44 1.96
N ILE A 19 5.32 -1.86 3.15
CA ILE A 19 4.05 -1.28 3.59
C ILE A 19 3.82 0.11 2.98
N ILE A 20 4.83 0.99 2.94
CA ILE A 20 4.67 2.34 2.37
C ILE A 20 4.27 2.29 0.88
N PRO A 21 4.95 1.51 0.02
CA PRO A 21 4.52 1.37 -1.36
C PRO A 21 3.10 0.83 -1.49
N MET A 22 2.68 -0.11 -0.64
CA MET A 22 1.31 -0.63 -0.66
C MET A 22 0.27 0.47 -0.40
N ILE A 23 0.53 1.39 0.54
CA ILE A 23 -0.35 2.54 0.81
C ILE A 23 -0.44 3.44 -0.43
N ILE A 24 0.71 3.78 -1.03
CA ILE A 24 0.78 4.65 -2.22
C ILE A 24 0.03 4.02 -3.41
N GLN A 25 0.20 2.72 -3.65
CA GLN A 25 -0.52 2.04 -4.72
C GLN A 25 -2.03 1.96 -4.46
N ALA A 26 -2.47 1.87 -3.20
CA ALA A 26 -3.88 1.94 -2.87
C ALA A 26 -4.48 3.33 -3.20
N PHE A 27 -3.73 4.40 -2.96
CA PHE A 27 -4.12 5.76 -3.33
C PHE A 27 -4.23 5.93 -4.85
N TRP A 28 -3.21 5.52 -5.59
CA TRP A 28 -3.25 5.56 -7.06
C TRP A 28 -4.31 4.64 -7.66
N LEU A 29 -4.60 3.51 -7.03
CA LEU A 29 -5.69 2.64 -7.46
C LEU A 29 -7.04 3.36 -7.29
N ARG A 30 -7.30 3.97 -6.14
CA ARG A 30 -8.53 4.76 -5.91
C ARG A 30 -8.66 5.90 -6.92
N HIS A 31 -7.57 6.62 -7.19
CA HIS A 31 -7.54 7.69 -8.19
C HIS A 31 -7.86 7.17 -9.61
N GLY A 32 -7.28 6.02 -10.01
CA GLY A 32 -7.57 5.41 -11.30
C GLY A 32 -9.03 4.99 -11.46
N TRP A 33 -9.67 4.51 -10.38
CA TRP A 33 -11.11 4.22 -10.38
C TRP A 33 -11.97 5.47 -10.51
N MET A 34 -11.59 6.58 -9.88
CA MET A 34 -12.34 7.85 -9.99
C MET A 34 -12.25 8.43 -11.40
N THR A 35 -11.06 8.40 -11.99
CA THR A 35 -10.80 8.95 -13.33
C THR A 35 -11.13 7.99 -14.49
N ASN A 36 -11.62 6.79 -14.20
CA ASN A 36 -11.81 5.69 -15.17
C ASN A 36 -10.56 5.35 -15.99
N ASP A 37 -9.36 5.62 -15.46
CA ASP A 37 -8.10 5.29 -16.11
C ASP A 37 -7.76 3.80 -15.91
N THR A 38 -8.09 3.00 -16.92
CA THR A 38 -7.86 1.55 -16.92
C THR A 38 -6.39 1.19 -16.77
N THR A 39 -5.47 2.01 -17.27
CA THR A 39 -4.02 1.77 -17.15
C THR A 39 -3.58 1.91 -15.70
N GLN A 40 -4.01 2.98 -15.02
CA GLN A 40 -3.74 3.16 -13.59
C GLN A 40 -4.36 2.05 -12.74
N ILE A 41 -5.60 1.65 -13.05
CA ILE A 41 -6.28 0.55 -12.34
C ILE A 41 -5.46 -0.75 -12.47
N LEU A 42 -5.06 -1.10 -13.69
CA LEU A 42 -4.33 -2.34 -13.97
C LEU A 42 -2.98 -2.37 -13.24
N ILE A 43 -2.16 -1.33 -13.43
CA ILE A 43 -0.80 -1.27 -12.89
C ILE A 43 -0.81 -1.29 -11.36
N ASN A 44 -1.67 -0.50 -10.72
CA ASN A 44 -1.72 -0.46 -9.26
C ASN A 44 -2.32 -1.73 -8.65
N SER A 45 -3.30 -2.36 -9.29
CA SER A 45 -3.83 -3.66 -8.86
C SER A 45 -2.76 -4.77 -8.93
N MET A 46 -1.99 -4.81 -10.02
CA MET A 46 -0.87 -5.75 -10.15
C MET A 46 0.20 -5.49 -9.08
N ASN A 47 0.56 -4.23 -8.84
CA ASN A 47 1.56 -3.88 -7.83
C ASN A 47 1.12 -4.26 -6.41
N ILE A 48 -0.14 -4.01 -6.04
CA ILE A 48 -0.70 -4.44 -4.75
C ILE A 48 -0.67 -5.97 -4.64
N SER A 49 -1.00 -6.69 -5.71
CA SER A 49 -0.98 -8.16 -5.73
C SER A 49 0.45 -8.70 -5.49
N VAL A 50 1.44 -8.15 -6.19
CA VAL A 50 2.85 -8.53 -6.02
C VAL A 50 3.38 -8.16 -4.63
N LEU A 51 3.08 -6.95 -4.13
CA LEU A 51 3.47 -6.51 -2.79
C LEU A 51 2.84 -7.39 -1.71
N SER A 52 1.59 -7.81 -1.88
CA SER A 52 0.91 -8.74 -0.96
C SER A 52 1.63 -10.08 -0.91
N CYS A 53 2.08 -10.61 -2.06
CA CYS A 53 2.92 -11.82 -2.10
C CYS A 53 4.25 -11.63 -1.37
N TYR A 54 4.91 -10.48 -1.55
CA TYR A 54 6.15 -10.16 -0.83
C TYR A 54 5.94 -10.04 0.68
N ILE A 55 4.84 -9.42 1.12
CA ILE A 55 4.48 -9.31 2.54
C ILE A 55 4.14 -10.68 3.13
N ALA A 56 3.41 -11.52 2.39
CA ALA A 56 3.13 -12.89 2.83
C ALA A 56 4.42 -13.70 2.99
N ALA A 57 5.35 -13.61 2.04
CA ALA A 57 6.66 -14.20 2.17
C ALA A 57 7.43 -13.63 3.37
N TYR A 58 7.51 -12.30 3.51
CA TYR A 58 8.16 -11.66 4.64
C TYR A 58 7.57 -12.12 5.99
N ALA A 59 6.24 -12.22 6.09
CA ALA A 59 5.54 -12.71 7.28
C ALA A 59 5.91 -14.16 7.62
N TYR A 60 6.06 -15.03 6.61
CA TYR A 60 6.48 -16.41 6.81
C TYR A 60 7.86 -16.50 7.45
N TYR A 61 8.83 -15.71 6.96
CA TYR A 61 10.22 -15.74 7.42
C TYR A 61 10.51 -14.80 8.61
N GLN A 62 9.54 -14.03 9.10
CA GLN A 62 9.71 -13.20 10.29
C GLN A 62 9.28 -13.92 11.58
N PRO A 63 10.19 -14.12 12.55
CA PRO A 63 9.82 -14.68 13.85
C PRO A 63 8.89 -13.76 14.66
N LYS A 64 9.04 -12.43 14.55
CA LYS A 64 8.30 -11.44 15.37
C LYS A 64 7.29 -10.64 14.54
N ARG A 65 6.16 -11.28 14.21
CA ARG A 65 5.10 -10.70 13.34
C ARG A 65 4.33 -9.51 13.92
N LYS A 66 4.42 -9.26 15.23
CA LYS A 66 3.66 -8.19 15.91
C LYS A 66 3.84 -6.80 15.28
N PHE A 67 5.07 -6.49 14.83
CA PHE A 67 5.36 -5.21 14.18
C PHE A 67 4.75 -5.12 12.80
N LEU A 68 4.82 -6.22 12.02
CA LEU A 68 4.17 -6.30 10.72
C LEU A 68 2.65 -6.15 10.84
N ILE A 69 2.02 -6.84 11.79
CA ILE A 69 0.59 -6.75 12.05
C ILE A 69 0.20 -5.31 12.41
N GLY A 70 0.94 -4.67 13.32
CA GLY A 70 0.73 -3.27 13.67
C GLY A 70 0.84 -2.34 12.47
N GLN A 71 1.85 -2.54 11.60
CA GLN A 71 2.01 -1.76 10.39
C GLN A 71 0.89 -1.98 9.38
N LEU A 72 0.39 -3.21 9.20
CA LEU A 72 -0.75 -3.50 8.32
C LEU A 72 -2.04 -2.84 8.83
N ILE A 73 -2.28 -2.89 10.14
CA ILE A 73 -3.42 -2.20 10.76
C ILE A 73 -3.30 -0.69 10.55
N SER A 74 -2.13 -0.10 10.84
CA SER A 74 -1.88 1.32 10.60
C SER A 74 -2.04 1.70 9.13
N ALA A 75 -1.57 0.87 8.20
CA ALA A 75 -1.74 1.11 6.77
C ALA A 75 -3.22 1.15 6.37
N LEU A 76 -4.03 0.19 6.85
CA LEU A 76 -5.47 0.19 6.61
C LEU A 76 -6.16 1.43 7.19
N LEU A 77 -5.77 1.84 8.39
CA LEU A 77 -6.30 3.07 9.02
C LEU A 77 -5.93 4.31 8.21
N ILE A 78 -4.67 4.45 7.80
CA ILE A 78 -4.20 5.55 6.94
C ILE A 78 -5.02 5.59 5.64
N ILE A 79 -5.17 4.44 4.98
CA ILE A 79 -5.95 4.34 3.74
C ILE A 79 -7.40 4.76 3.96
N LYS A 80 -8.03 4.27 5.04
CA LYS A 80 -9.41 4.61 5.38
C LYS A 80 -9.57 6.10 5.69
N CYS A 81 -8.68 6.69 6.49
CA CYS A 81 -8.72 8.11 6.80
C CYS A 81 -8.54 8.97 5.55
N ALA A 82 -7.60 8.62 4.67
CA ALA A 82 -7.40 9.33 3.40
C ALA A 82 -8.64 9.27 2.51
N PHE A 83 -9.27 8.09 2.39
CA PHE A 83 -10.50 7.96 1.59
C PHE A 83 -11.66 8.74 2.20
N LEU A 84 -11.83 8.72 3.52
CA LEU A 84 -12.86 9.54 4.19
C LEU A 84 -12.64 11.03 3.99
N TYR A 85 -11.39 11.49 4.01
CA TYR A 85 -11.04 12.88 3.71
C TYR A 85 -11.35 13.24 2.25
N VAL A 86 -11.04 12.37 1.29
CA VAL A 86 -11.40 12.61 -0.11
C VAL A 86 -12.91 12.65 -0.28
N ASP A 87 -13.62 11.68 0.31
CA ASP A 87 -15.07 11.55 0.22
C ASP A 87 -15.82 12.69 0.94
N SER A 88 -15.14 13.52 1.74
CA SER A 88 -15.72 14.74 2.33
C SER A 88 -15.65 15.97 1.42
N HIS A 89 -15.03 15.88 0.25
CA HIS A 89 -15.00 16.96 -0.74
C HIS A 89 -16.21 16.91 -1.67
N ASP A 90 -16.54 18.04 -2.29
CA ASP A 90 -17.53 18.07 -3.38
C ASP A 90 -17.08 17.20 -4.55
N LEU A 91 -18.03 16.61 -5.28
CA LEU A 91 -17.77 15.68 -6.38
C LEU A 91 -16.77 16.22 -7.41
N GLU A 92 -16.80 17.53 -7.69
CA GLU A 92 -15.89 18.19 -8.64
C GLU A 92 -14.43 18.22 -8.18
N HIS A 93 -14.16 18.08 -6.87
CA HIS A 93 -12.83 18.21 -6.28
C HIS A 93 -12.27 16.88 -5.76
N MET A 94 -13.08 15.82 -5.67
CA MET A 94 -12.66 14.52 -5.14
C MET A 94 -11.49 13.89 -5.93
N GLU A 95 -11.54 13.97 -7.26
CA GLU A 95 -10.47 13.43 -8.13
C GLU A 95 -9.14 14.13 -7.86
N SER A 96 -9.14 15.47 -7.89
CA SER A 96 -7.94 16.25 -7.63
C SER A 96 -7.40 16.04 -6.20
N ALA A 97 -8.28 15.95 -5.21
CA ALA A 97 -7.88 15.68 -3.83
C ALA A 97 -7.21 14.30 -3.69
N MET A 98 -7.77 13.26 -4.32
CA MET A 98 -7.16 11.93 -4.32
C MET A 98 -5.81 11.91 -5.04
N GLY A 99 -5.70 12.60 -6.19
CA GLY A 99 -4.45 12.72 -6.94
C GLY A 99 -3.34 13.40 -6.15
N THR A 100 -3.64 14.48 -5.45
CA THR A 100 -2.71 15.20 -4.56
C THR A 100 -2.19 14.30 -3.43
N ILE A 101 -3.08 13.57 -2.75
CA ILE A 101 -2.71 12.61 -1.71
C ILE A 101 -1.84 11.47 -2.28
N ALA A 102 -2.20 10.94 -3.45
CA ALA A 102 -1.46 9.86 -4.09
C ALA A 102 -0.03 10.30 -4.51
N ALA A 103 0.12 11.57 -4.89
CA ALA A 103 1.42 12.18 -5.20
C ALA A 103 2.24 12.55 -3.94
N GLY A 104 1.61 12.56 -2.75
CA GLY A 104 2.24 12.97 -1.50
C GLY A 104 2.45 14.49 -1.37
N ALA A 105 1.60 15.27 -2.06
CA ALA A 105 1.62 16.73 -2.07
C ALA A 105 0.57 17.35 -1.14
#